data_AF-A0A0K0VKK2-F1
#
_entry.id   AF-A0A0K0VKK2-F1
#
_cell.length_a   1.000
_cell.length_b   1.000
_cell.length_c   1.000
_cell.angle_alpha   90.00
_cell.angle_beta   90.00
_cell.angle_gamma   90.00
#
_symmetry.space_group_name_H-M   'P 1'
#
loop_
_entity.id
_entity.type
_entity.pdbx_description
1 polymer ?
#
loop_
_entity_poly.entity_id
_entity_poly.type
_entity_poly.pdbx_seq_one_letter_code
_entity_poly.pdbx_strand_id
1 'polypeptide(L)'
;MIEQLISSMLAPLMDRISDIEAELETGARRGRNAIQMGTVTKVVGQRVVIAIGKARTPPIKWFACAAGDVIEWRTPSVGELALVLNYGSGDRNTSSIALVGIPSDQFPLPSSDQSKVIRKIGALGMEEWDKETGKLTVTAPGGVEFVTNEVHSTGEMSDATRSMSADRNIYNGHDHGGGPEPSQKQ
;
A
#
# COMPACT_ATOMS: atom_id res chain seq x y z
N MET A 1 -2.93 37.57 -60.73
CA MET A 1 -1.80 36.68 -61.08
C MET A 1 -0.85 36.50 -59.90
N ILE A 2 -0.34 37.57 -59.27
CA ILE A 2 0.53 37.47 -58.08
C ILE A 2 -0.17 36.84 -56.87
N GLU A 3 -1.42 37.20 -56.57
CA GLU A 3 -2.18 36.61 -55.45
C GLU A 3 -2.42 35.10 -55.61
N GLN A 4 -2.72 34.63 -56.82
CA GLN A 4 -2.87 33.20 -57.11
C GLN A 4 -1.55 32.44 -56.96
N LEU A 5 -0.42 33.07 -57.32
CA LEU A 5 0.91 32.50 -57.14
C LEU A 5 1.29 32.43 -55.65
N ILE A 6 0.99 33.48 -54.88
CA ILE A 6 1.23 33.50 -53.43
C ILE A 6 0.35 32.45 -52.74
N SER A 7 -0.93 32.35 -53.10
CA SER A 7 -1.85 31.36 -52.55
C SER A 7 -1.40 29.92 -52.86
N SER A 8 -0.95 29.64 -54.09
CA SER A 8 -0.46 28.30 -54.44
C SER A 8 0.84 27.92 -53.72
N MET A 9 1.72 28.89 -53.45
CA MET A 9 2.94 28.68 -52.67
C MET A 9 2.67 28.50 -51.18
N LEU A 10 1.64 29.17 -50.64
CA LEU A 10 1.27 29.09 -49.22
C LEU A 10 0.39 27.88 -48.87
N ALA A 11 -0.38 27.34 -49.82
CA ALA A 11 -1.28 26.22 -49.54
C ALA A 11 -0.60 25.00 -48.89
N PRO A 12 0.56 24.50 -49.37
CA PRO A 12 1.25 23.39 -48.71
C PRO A 12 1.74 23.72 -47.30
N LEU A 13 2.01 24.99 -47.00
CA LEU A 13 2.38 25.43 -45.65
C LEU A 13 1.17 25.50 -44.72
N MET A 14 0.01 25.94 -45.22
CA MET A 14 -1.25 25.93 -44.47
C MET A 14 -1.68 24.50 -44.11
N ASP A 15 -1.63 23.58 -45.08
CA ASP A 15 -1.91 22.15 -44.85
C ASP A 15 -0.98 21.60 -43.77
N ARG A 16 0.32 21.89 -43.87
CA ARG A 16 1.31 21.44 -42.88
C ARG A 16 1.13 22.05 -41.49
N ILE A 17 0.70 23.32 -41.40
CA ILE A 17 0.35 23.94 -40.11
C ILE A 17 -0.87 23.22 -39.50
N SER A 18 -1.89 22.94 -40.30
CA SER A 18 -3.09 22.22 -39.83
C SER A 18 -2.74 20.81 -39.34
N ASP A 19 -1.87 20.09 -40.05
CA ASP A 19 -1.38 18.77 -39.63
C ASP A 19 -0.62 18.85 -38.30
N ILE A 20 0.27 19.84 -38.15
CA ILE A 20 1.04 20.06 -36.91
C ILE A 20 0.10 20.40 -35.75
N GLU A 21 -0.92 21.23 -35.96
CA GLU A 21 -1.91 21.56 -34.94
C GLU A 21 -2.68 20.31 -34.47
N ALA A 22 -3.09 19.45 -35.40
CA ALA A 22 -3.78 18.19 -35.08
C ALA A 22 -2.87 17.21 -34.31
N GLU A 23 -1.60 17.09 -34.70
CA GLU A 23 -0.61 16.27 -33.98
C GLU A 23 -0.35 16.83 -32.57
N LEU A 24 -0.25 18.15 -32.44
CA LEU A 24 -0.03 18.81 -31.16
C LEU A 24 -1.20 18.59 -30.20
N GLU A 25 -2.44 18.73 -30.67
CA GLU A 25 -3.63 18.48 -29.84
C GLU A 25 -3.70 17.01 -29.40
N THR A 26 -3.41 16.08 -30.32
CA THR A 26 -3.35 14.65 -30.02
C THR A 26 -2.26 14.35 -28.99
N GLY A 27 -1.09 14.94 -29.13
CA GLY A 27 0.02 14.85 -28.17
C GLY A 27 -0.38 15.39 -26.80
N ALA A 28 -1.00 16.57 -26.75
CA ALA A 28 -1.48 17.18 -25.51
C ALA A 28 -2.56 16.32 -24.82
N ARG A 29 -3.45 15.69 -25.59
CA ARG A 29 -4.45 14.74 -25.05
C ARG A 29 -3.78 13.50 -24.46
N ARG A 30 -2.82 12.90 -25.17
CA ARG A 30 -2.05 11.74 -24.70
C ARG A 30 -1.23 12.07 -23.47
N GLY A 31 -0.56 13.23 -23.45
CA GLY A 31 0.20 13.72 -22.29
C GLY A 31 -0.67 13.84 -21.05
N ARG A 32 -1.88 14.43 -21.17
CA ARG A 32 -2.84 14.52 -20.06
C ARG A 32 -3.35 13.17 -19.56
N ASN A 33 -3.35 12.15 -20.41
CA ASN A 33 -3.79 10.79 -20.07
C ASN A 33 -2.63 9.87 -19.62
N ALA A 34 -1.39 10.34 -19.70
CA ALA A 34 -0.22 9.54 -19.32
C ALA A 34 -0.17 9.28 -17.81
N ILE A 35 -0.47 10.32 -17.02
CA ILE A 35 -0.50 10.27 -15.55
C ILE A 35 -1.70 11.08 -15.08
N GLN A 36 -2.59 10.44 -14.32
CA GLN A 36 -3.83 11.08 -13.83
C GLN A 36 -4.05 10.74 -12.36
N MET A 37 -4.46 11.72 -11.56
CA MET A 37 -4.90 11.46 -10.18
C MET A 37 -6.37 11.06 -10.16
N GLY A 38 -6.71 10.12 -9.29
CA GLY A 38 -8.07 9.67 -9.09
C GLY A 38 -8.27 8.98 -7.75
N THR A 39 -9.45 8.38 -7.59
CA THR A 39 -9.86 7.72 -6.36
C THR A 39 -10.38 6.32 -6.65
N VAL A 40 -10.03 5.35 -5.82
CA VAL A 40 -10.57 3.99 -5.90
C VAL A 40 -12.06 4.04 -5.61
N THR A 41 -12.87 3.53 -6.54
CA THR A 41 -14.33 3.50 -6.38
C THR A 41 -14.91 2.10 -6.26
N LYS A 42 -14.17 1.10 -6.76
CA LYS A 42 -14.57 -0.29 -6.68
C LYS A 42 -13.35 -1.20 -6.78
N VAL A 43 -13.38 -2.30 -6.05
CA VAL A 43 -12.44 -3.43 -6.19
C VAL A 43 -13.19 -4.57 -6.89
N VAL A 44 -12.57 -5.19 -7.89
CA VAL A 44 -13.11 -6.32 -8.65
C VAL A 44 -12.07 -7.42 -8.70
N GLY A 45 -12.18 -8.42 -7.81
CA GLY A 45 -11.14 -9.43 -7.63
C GLY A 45 -9.81 -8.78 -7.26
N GLN A 46 -8.75 -9.07 -8.02
CA GLN A 46 -7.41 -8.49 -7.85
C GLN A 46 -7.19 -7.24 -8.73
N ARG A 47 -8.24 -6.46 -8.98
CA ARG A 47 -8.20 -5.22 -9.78
C ARG A 47 -9.00 -4.10 -9.13
N VAL A 48 -8.71 -2.86 -9.53
CA VAL A 48 -9.40 -1.66 -9.06
C VAL A 48 -9.99 -0.85 -10.22
N VAL A 49 -11.09 -0.15 -9.93
CA VAL A 49 -11.69 0.86 -10.80
C VAL A 49 -11.46 2.23 -10.19
N ILE A 50 -10.73 3.08 -10.91
CA ILE A 50 -10.38 4.43 -10.47
C ILE A 50 -11.31 5.44 -11.15
N ALA A 51 -11.89 6.35 -10.38
CA ALA A 51 -12.57 7.52 -10.90
C ALA A 51 -11.56 8.65 -11.15
N ILE A 52 -11.61 9.24 -12.33
CA ILE A 52 -10.76 10.36 -12.77
C ILE A 52 -11.71 11.47 -13.25
N GLY A 53 -12.02 12.42 -12.37
CA GLY A 53 -13.10 13.38 -12.59
C GLY A 53 -14.44 12.66 -12.81
N LYS A 54 -15.05 12.86 -13.98
CA LYS A 54 -16.31 12.18 -14.36
C LYS A 54 -16.09 10.82 -15.04
N ALA A 55 -14.85 10.50 -15.43
CA ALA A 55 -14.52 9.25 -16.11
C ALA A 55 -14.16 8.15 -15.11
N ARG A 56 -14.20 6.90 -15.58
CA ARG A 56 -13.76 5.73 -14.81
C ARG A 56 -12.85 4.85 -15.65
N THR A 57 -11.85 4.26 -15.04
CA THR A 57 -11.02 3.24 -15.70
C THR A 57 -11.82 1.94 -15.86
N PRO A 58 -11.45 1.06 -16.80
CA PRO A 58 -11.79 -0.36 -16.65
C PRO A 58 -11.12 -0.94 -15.38
N PRO A 59 -11.43 -2.18 -14.95
CA PRO A 59 -10.69 -2.85 -13.89
C PRO A 59 -9.21 -3.01 -14.25
N ILE A 60 -8.35 -2.25 -13.60
CA ILE A 60 -6.88 -2.24 -13.82
C ILE A 60 -6.14 -2.84 -12.63
N LYS A 61 -4.89 -3.25 -12.86
CA LYS A 61 -4.02 -3.70 -11.77
C LYS A 61 -3.64 -2.51 -10.88
N TRP A 62 -3.22 -2.78 -9.65
CA TRP A 62 -2.55 -1.80 -8.80
C TRP A 62 -1.10 -2.19 -8.53
N PHE A 63 -0.27 -1.23 -8.14
CA PHE A 63 1.08 -1.49 -7.63
C PHE A 63 0.99 -2.06 -6.21
N ALA A 64 1.44 -3.31 -6.05
CA ALA A 64 1.75 -3.89 -4.75
C ALA A 64 3.14 -3.40 -4.29
N CYS A 65 3.40 -3.42 -2.97
CA CYS A 65 4.71 -3.03 -2.43
C CYS A 65 5.84 -3.93 -2.93
N ALA A 66 5.55 -5.23 -3.11
CA ALA A 66 6.46 -6.22 -3.69
C ALA A 66 5.67 -7.27 -4.48
N ALA A 67 6.22 -7.74 -5.61
CA ALA A 67 5.57 -8.70 -6.51
C ALA A 67 6.61 -9.61 -7.22
N GLY A 68 7.59 -10.12 -6.47
CA GLY A 68 8.61 -11.07 -6.92
C GLY A 68 8.52 -12.39 -6.15
N ASP A 69 9.65 -12.94 -5.71
CA ASP A 69 9.68 -14.04 -4.74
C ASP A 69 9.07 -13.63 -3.38
N VAL A 70 9.34 -12.38 -2.98
CA VAL A 70 8.58 -11.69 -1.93
C VAL A 70 7.37 -11.00 -2.58
N ILE A 71 6.19 -11.32 -2.05
CA ILE A 71 4.91 -10.73 -2.50
C ILE A 71 4.24 -10.10 -1.29
N GLU A 72 3.90 -8.81 -1.39
CA GLU A 72 3.07 -8.13 -0.41
C GLU A 72 1.68 -7.89 -1.00
N TRP A 73 0.67 -8.54 -0.42
CA TRP A 73 -0.71 -8.35 -0.83
C TRP A 73 -1.46 -7.48 0.17
N ARG A 74 -2.01 -6.36 -0.34
CA ARG A 74 -3.05 -5.60 0.33
C ARG A 74 -4.03 -5.04 -0.69
N THR A 75 -5.31 -5.25 -0.44
CA THR A 75 -6.37 -4.73 -1.31
C THR A 75 -6.55 -3.23 -1.06
N PRO A 76 -6.52 -2.38 -2.12
CA PRO A 76 -6.79 -0.96 -1.97
C PRO A 76 -8.20 -0.71 -1.43
N SER A 77 -8.36 0.30 -0.57
CA SER A 77 -9.66 0.64 0.00
C SER A 77 -10.47 1.53 -0.95
N VAL A 78 -11.80 1.41 -0.94
CA VAL A 78 -12.66 2.40 -1.62
C VAL A 78 -12.47 3.76 -0.95
N GLY A 79 -12.25 4.80 -1.76
CA GLY A 79 -11.90 6.14 -1.30
C GLY A 79 -10.38 6.42 -1.27
N GLU A 80 -9.53 5.40 -1.43
CA GLU A 80 -8.07 5.61 -1.46
C GLU A 80 -7.67 6.38 -2.72
N LEU A 81 -6.74 7.33 -2.58
CA LEU A 81 -6.20 8.09 -3.71
C LEU A 81 -5.20 7.24 -4.50
N ALA A 82 -5.21 7.43 -5.82
CA ALA A 82 -4.34 6.72 -6.74
C ALA A 82 -3.83 7.64 -7.86
N LEU A 83 -2.58 7.42 -8.29
CA LEU A 83 -2.11 7.83 -9.60
C LEU A 83 -2.37 6.71 -10.60
N VAL A 84 -2.98 7.04 -11.73
CA VAL A 84 -3.19 6.14 -12.85
C VAL A 84 -2.08 6.40 -13.85
N LEU A 85 -1.20 5.40 -14.01
CA LEU A 85 -0.05 5.47 -14.90
C LEU A 85 -0.37 4.67 -16.17
N ASN A 86 -0.38 5.34 -17.31
CA ASN A 86 -0.70 4.74 -18.60
C ASN A 86 0.58 4.40 -19.38
N TYR A 87 0.93 3.11 -19.43
CA TYR A 87 2.10 2.62 -20.16
C TYR A 87 1.83 2.45 -21.67
N GLY A 88 0.59 2.67 -22.13
CA GLY A 88 0.21 2.76 -23.53
C GLY A 88 0.24 4.20 -24.07
N SER A 89 1.12 5.05 -23.53
CA SER A 89 1.31 6.44 -23.97
C SER A 89 0.03 7.29 -23.98
N GLY A 90 -0.84 7.09 -22.99
CA GLY A 90 -2.06 7.88 -22.81
C GLY A 90 -3.17 7.61 -23.85
N ASP A 91 -3.05 6.52 -24.64
CA ASP A 91 -4.03 6.20 -25.68
C ASP A 91 -5.32 5.61 -25.10
N ARG A 92 -5.21 4.59 -24.25
CA ARG A 92 -6.36 3.89 -23.64
C ARG A 92 -6.09 3.55 -22.18
N ASN A 93 -7.09 3.73 -21.32
CA ASN A 93 -6.99 3.41 -19.88
C ASN A 93 -6.95 1.90 -19.58
N THR A 94 -7.11 1.05 -20.59
CA THR A 94 -6.88 -0.40 -20.46
C THR A 94 -5.41 -0.73 -20.23
N SER A 95 -4.50 0.12 -20.73
CA SER A 95 -3.05 0.01 -20.55
C SER A 95 -2.57 0.85 -19.37
N SER A 96 -3.34 0.85 -18.29
CA SER A 96 -3.05 1.61 -17.08
C SER A 96 -2.85 0.71 -15.87
N ILE A 97 -2.04 1.19 -14.93
CA ILE A 97 -1.83 0.59 -13.61
C ILE A 97 -2.02 1.69 -12.56
N ALA A 98 -2.71 1.36 -11.47
CA ALA A 98 -2.97 2.29 -10.37
C ALA A 98 -1.86 2.21 -9.31
N LEU A 99 -1.16 3.31 -9.06
CA LEU A 99 -0.27 3.50 -7.92
C LEU A 99 -1.06 4.14 -6.77
N VAL A 100 -1.36 3.33 -5.77
CA VAL A 100 -2.16 3.66 -4.58
C VAL A 100 -1.25 3.91 -3.37
N GLY A 101 -1.77 4.51 -2.30
CA GLY A 101 -1.01 4.84 -1.09
C GLY A 101 -0.69 6.32 -0.91
N ILE A 102 -1.41 7.21 -1.60
CA ILE A 102 -1.32 8.65 -1.38
C ILE A 102 -2.18 9.00 -0.16
N PRO A 103 -1.62 9.58 0.92
CA PRO A 103 -2.39 10.00 2.08
C PRO A 103 -3.47 11.02 1.69
N SER A 104 -4.61 10.97 2.38
CA SER A 104 -5.73 11.89 2.17
C SER A 104 -6.43 12.18 3.49
N ASP A 105 -7.34 13.14 3.52
CA ASP A 105 -8.14 13.43 4.71
C ASP A 105 -8.97 12.21 5.17
N GLN A 106 -9.41 11.37 4.23
CA GLN A 106 -10.14 10.14 4.54
C GLN A 106 -9.22 9.04 5.09
N PHE A 107 -7.97 8.99 4.64
CA PHE A 107 -6.97 8.00 5.04
C PHE A 107 -5.65 8.71 5.40
N PRO A 108 -5.57 9.38 6.56
CA PRO A 108 -4.38 10.11 6.97
C PRO A 108 -3.30 9.14 7.46
N LEU A 109 -2.05 9.61 7.47
CA LEU A 109 -0.96 8.90 8.13
C LEU A 109 -1.23 8.82 9.65
N PRO A 110 -0.89 7.70 10.31
CA PRO A 110 -1.26 7.46 11.71
C PRO A 110 -0.43 8.25 12.72
N SER A 111 0.72 8.81 12.31
CA SER A 111 1.61 9.58 13.18
C SER A 111 2.50 10.52 12.34
N SER A 112 2.99 11.59 12.98
CA SER A 112 4.05 12.47 12.48
C SER A 112 5.38 12.27 13.21
N ASP A 113 5.44 11.31 14.13
CA ASP A 113 6.62 10.99 14.92
C ASP A 113 7.66 10.25 14.06
N GLN A 114 8.84 10.84 13.92
CA GLN A 114 9.91 10.31 13.08
C GLN A 114 10.63 9.10 13.69
N SER A 115 10.49 8.86 15.00
CA SER A 115 11.02 7.67 15.67
C SER A 115 10.25 6.40 15.30
N LYS A 116 9.00 6.54 14.82
CA LYS A 116 8.08 5.43 14.63
C LYS A 116 8.04 4.91 13.20
N VAL A 117 7.83 3.60 13.06
CA VAL A 117 7.46 2.92 11.82
C VAL A 117 6.16 2.17 12.08
N ILE A 118 5.07 2.59 11.43
CA ILE A 118 3.72 2.12 11.74
C ILE A 118 3.07 1.51 10.51
N ARG A 119 2.53 0.30 10.66
CA ARG A 119 1.55 -0.30 9.74
C ARG A 119 0.21 -0.41 10.46
N LYS A 120 -0.71 0.51 10.13
CA LYS A 120 -2.09 0.47 10.61
C LYS A 120 -2.93 -0.47 9.75
N ILE A 121 -3.63 -1.41 10.38
CA ILE A 121 -4.44 -2.44 9.72
C ILE A 121 -5.91 -2.20 10.08
N GLY A 122 -6.60 -1.45 9.22
CA GLY A 122 -8.01 -1.11 9.43
C GLY A 122 -8.24 -0.35 10.73
N ALA A 123 -9.34 -0.68 11.42
CA ALA A 123 -9.73 -0.02 12.68
C ALA A 123 -9.14 -0.66 13.94
N LEU A 124 -8.71 -1.93 13.86
CA LEU A 124 -8.40 -2.74 15.05
C LEU A 124 -6.93 -3.16 15.13
N GLY A 125 -6.24 -3.30 14.00
CA GLY A 125 -4.90 -3.85 13.95
C GLY A 125 -3.83 -2.77 13.79
N MET A 126 -2.67 -3.00 14.41
CA MET A 126 -1.51 -2.12 14.27
C MET A 126 -0.21 -2.88 14.57
N GLU A 127 0.81 -2.63 13.75
CA GLU A 127 2.20 -2.94 14.06
C GLU A 127 2.97 -1.63 14.15
N GLU A 128 3.62 -1.39 15.29
CA GLU A 128 4.39 -0.17 15.54
C GLU A 128 5.80 -0.54 16.03
N TRP A 129 6.81 -0.07 15.30
CA TRP A 129 8.21 -0.09 15.71
C TRP A 129 8.63 1.30 16.19
N ASP A 130 9.22 1.37 17.38
CA ASP A 130 9.97 2.53 17.84
C ASP A 130 11.45 2.28 17.59
N LYS A 131 12.05 3.09 16.71
CA LYS A 131 13.45 2.96 16.29
C LYS A 131 14.45 3.39 17.36
N GLU A 132 14.04 4.23 18.31
CA GLU A 132 14.91 4.72 19.37
C GLU A 132 15.04 3.67 20.48
N THR A 133 13.93 3.05 20.86
CA THR A 133 13.91 2.02 21.90
C THR A 133 14.08 0.60 21.36
N GLY A 134 13.88 0.39 20.06
CA GLY A 134 13.86 -0.94 19.43
C GLY A 134 12.59 -1.75 19.74
N LYS A 135 11.56 -1.12 20.33
CA LYS A 135 10.34 -1.80 20.77
C LYS A 135 9.39 -2.03 19.59
N LEU A 136 8.99 -3.28 19.38
CA LEU A 136 7.84 -3.64 18.55
C LEU A 136 6.58 -3.75 19.43
N THR A 137 5.50 -3.08 19.03
CA THR A 137 4.18 -3.21 19.63
C THR A 137 3.20 -3.76 18.58
N VAL A 138 2.56 -4.88 18.90
CA VAL A 138 1.53 -5.51 18.07
C VAL A 138 0.18 -5.35 18.75
N THR A 139 -0.77 -4.69 18.09
CA THR A 139 -2.16 -4.59 18.53
C THR A 139 -3.02 -5.50 17.66
N ALA A 140 -3.52 -6.58 18.26
CA ALA A 140 -4.37 -7.57 17.59
C ALA A 140 -5.46 -8.07 18.57
N PRO A 141 -6.60 -7.37 18.68
CA PRO A 141 -7.65 -7.71 19.65
C PRO A 141 -8.27 -9.10 19.47
N GLY A 142 -8.16 -9.67 18.27
CA GLY A 142 -8.59 -11.04 17.97
C GLY A 142 -7.57 -12.13 18.37
N GLY A 143 -6.39 -11.74 18.85
CA GLY A 143 -5.29 -12.63 19.17
C GLY A 143 -4.18 -12.66 18.12
N VAL A 144 -3.08 -13.33 18.47
CA VAL A 144 -1.93 -13.61 17.59
C VAL A 144 -1.74 -15.13 17.57
N GLU A 145 -1.77 -15.72 16.37
CA GLU A 145 -1.54 -17.16 16.17
C GLU A 145 -0.18 -17.39 15.53
N PHE A 146 0.64 -18.24 16.16
CA PHE A 146 1.94 -18.65 15.63
C PHE A 146 1.85 -20.10 15.14
N VAL A 147 1.81 -20.30 13.83
CA VAL A 147 1.85 -21.63 13.22
C VAL A 147 3.32 -22.04 13.03
N THR A 148 3.93 -22.51 14.11
CA THR A 148 5.34 -22.92 14.18
C THR A 148 5.51 -24.04 15.20
N ASN A 149 6.59 -24.81 15.08
CA ASN A 149 6.91 -25.85 16.05
C ASN A 149 7.50 -25.28 17.35
N GLU A 150 8.10 -24.08 17.29
CA GLU A 150 8.80 -23.50 18.43
C GLU A 150 8.65 -21.98 18.47
N VAL A 151 8.49 -21.45 19.69
CA VAL A 151 8.58 -20.03 20.03
C VAL A 151 9.62 -19.90 21.14
N HIS A 152 10.77 -19.28 20.83
CA HIS A 152 11.86 -19.07 21.76
C HIS A 152 11.94 -17.61 22.19
N SER A 153 11.93 -17.36 23.49
CA SER A 153 12.18 -16.03 24.07
C SER A 153 13.50 -16.02 24.81
N THR A 154 14.35 -15.04 24.54
CA THR A 154 15.61 -14.80 25.28
C THR A 154 15.41 -13.94 26.52
N GLY A 155 14.19 -13.45 26.75
CA GLY A 155 13.83 -12.62 27.90
C GLY A 155 12.64 -13.18 28.66
N GLU A 156 12.15 -12.39 29.62
CA GLU A 156 10.96 -12.75 30.40
C GLU A 156 9.69 -12.78 29.55
N MET A 157 8.78 -13.69 29.91
CA MET A 157 7.46 -13.82 29.32
C MET A 157 6.42 -13.76 30.43
N SER A 158 5.31 -13.06 30.20
CA SER A 158 4.22 -12.94 31.19
C SER A 158 2.86 -13.01 30.51
N ASP A 159 1.91 -13.63 31.19
CA ASP A 159 0.49 -13.54 30.85
C ASP A 159 -0.21 -12.45 31.69
N ALA A 160 -1.54 -12.42 31.68
CA ALA A 160 -2.33 -11.47 32.46
C ALA A 160 -2.30 -11.72 33.98
N THR A 161 -1.76 -12.85 34.42
CA THR A 161 -1.69 -13.27 35.82
C THR A 161 -0.30 -13.03 36.39
N ARG A 162 0.76 -13.52 35.74
CA ARG A 162 2.16 -13.41 36.22
C ARG A 162 3.20 -13.78 35.15
N SER A 163 4.49 -13.65 35.51
CA SER A 163 5.61 -14.05 34.67
C SER A 163 5.96 -15.53 34.79
N MET A 164 6.59 -16.07 33.75
CA MET A 164 7.17 -17.42 33.75
C MET A 164 8.24 -17.59 34.84
N SER A 165 9.02 -16.55 35.16
CA SER A 165 9.93 -16.57 36.30
C SER A 165 9.20 -16.69 37.65
N ALA A 166 8.04 -16.06 37.80
CA ALA A 166 7.22 -16.20 39.01
C ALA A 166 6.63 -17.61 39.13
N ASP A 167 6.15 -18.19 38.02
CA ASP A 167 5.69 -19.58 37.99
C ASP A 167 6.82 -20.56 38.34
N ARG A 168 8.03 -20.32 37.82
CA ARG A 168 9.22 -21.13 38.14
C ARG A 168 9.57 -21.11 39.63
N ASN A 169 9.41 -19.98 40.31
CA ASN A 169 9.64 -19.91 41.75
C ASN A 169 8.61 -20.73 42.53
N ILE A 170 7.34 -20.72 42.12
CA ILE A 170 6.30 -21.56 42.72
C ILE A 170 6.61 -23.03 42.47
N TYR A 171 7.01 -23.39 41.25
CA TYR A 171 7.43 -24.76 40.92
C TYR A 171 8.67 -25.20 41.71
N ASN A 172 9.69 -24.38 41.83
CA ASN A 172 10.92 -24.76 42.55
C ASN A 172 10.73 -24.80 44.08
N GLY A 173 9.66 -24.19 44.61
CA GLY A 173 9.42 -24.05 46.04
C GLY A 173 8.18 -24.79 46.58
N HIS A 174 7.48 -25.58 45.77
CA HIS A 174 6.31 -26.33 46.26
C HIS A 174 6.74 -27.58 47.03
N ASP A 175 6.05 -27.84 48.15
CA ASP A 175 6.19 -29.03 48.97
C ASP A 175 4.93 -29.90 48.83
N HIS A 176 5.12 -31.21 48.71
CA HIS A 176 4.06 -32.21 48.62
C HIS A 176 3.61 -32.74 49.99
N GLY A 177 4.07 -32.16 51.11
CA GLY A 177 3.56 -32.45 52.45
C GLY A 177 4.04 -33.81 53.00
N GLY A 178 5.23 -34.25 52.60
CA GLY A 178 5.84 -35.51 53.06
C GLY A 178 6.66 -36.28 52.02
N GLY A 179 6.69 -35.81 50.77
CA GLY A 179 7.57 -36.32 49.70
C GLY A 179 8.84 -35.47 49.54
N PRO A 180 9.86 -35.97 48.84
CA PRO A 180 11.05 -35.18 48.52
C PRO A 180 10.70 -33.98 47.63
N GLU A 181 11.38 -32.86 47.85
CA GLU A 181 11.29 -31.68 46.97
C GLU A 181 11.63 -32.04 45.50
N PRO A 182 11.16 -31.24 44.51
CA PRO A 182 11.49 -31.45 43.11
C PRO A 182 13.01 -31.56 42.90
N SER A 183 13.46 -32.73 42.41
CA SER A 183 14.89 -33.00 42.21
C SER A 183 15.50 -32.25 41.02
N GLN A 184 14.66 -31.80 40.09
CA GLN A 184 15.04 -30.93 38.97
C GLN A 184 14.43 -29.55 39.17
N LYS A 185 15.29 -28.57 39.45
CA LYS A 185 14.93 -27.15 39.43
C LYS A 185 14.92 -26.68 37.98
N GLN A 186 13.82 -26.04 37.57
CA GLN A 186 13.72 -25.32 36.28
C GLN A 186 14.32 -23.92 36.41
#